data_AF-A0A2E9SZE0-F1
#
_entry.id   AF-A0A2E9SZE0-F1
#
_cell.length_a   1.000
_cell.length_b   1.000
_cell.length_c   1.000
_cell.angle_alpha   90.00
_cell.angle_beta   90.00
_cell.angle_gamma   90.00
#
_symmetry.space_group_name_H-M   'P 1'
#
loop_
_entity.id
_entity.type
_entity.pdbx_description
1 polymer ?
#
loop_
_entity_poly.entity_id
_entity_poly.type
_entity_poly.pdbx_seq_one_letter_code
_entity_poly.pdbx_strand_id
1 'polypeptide(L)'
;MDRILRLLKPENIRVLLFLLGIVLLGRSLATTRPEYGVTILTAQEQPQDILMYFHVEVQRYIMTMLWPVVFALLNSLYPKVKVSKPFFYTIIGLHIISLFISLIWYFNYVPNNQEGASHLEQGLAHMQFSATIVFIVSLISAVFSLIWFSKGWVIFKSDESP
;
A
#
# COMPACT_ATOMS: atom_id res chain seq x y z
N MET A 1 26.40 -4.08 8.74
CA MET A 1 25.83 -3.06 9.65
C MET A 1 25.97 -1.65 9.08
N ASP A 2 27.16 -1.25 8.62
CA ASP A 2 27.43 0.10 8.08
C ASP A 2 26.57 0.53 6.89
N ARG A 3 26.17 -0.39 6.01
CA ARG A 3 25.27 -0.07 4.88
C ARG A 3 23.86 0.30 5.33
N ILE A 4 23.33 -0.37 6.37
CA ILE A 4 22.01 -0.08 6.94
C ILE A 4 22.03 1.27 7.65
N LEU A 5 23.08 1.54 8.44
CA LEU A 5 23.27 2.84 9.09
C LEU A 5 23.39 3.99 8.08
N ARG A 6 23.99 3.76 6.90
CA ARG A 6 24.00 4.75 5.82
C ARG A 6 22.61 4.96 5.21
N LEU A 7 21.80 3.92 5.06
CA LEU A 7 20.43 4.03 4.51
C LEU A 7 19.48 4.78 5.47
N LEU A 8 19.72 4.67 6.78
CA LEU A 8 18.94 5.38 7.81
C LEU A 8 19.33 6.87 7.93
N LYS A 9 20.24 7.39 7.11
CA LYS A 9 20.55 8.81 7.11
C LYS A 9 19.31 9.65 6.73
N PRO A 10 19.10 10.82 7.37
CA PRO A 10 17.94 11.68 7.10
C PRO A 10 17.71 11.98 5.61
N GLU A 11 18.78 12.22 4.84
CA GLU A 11 18.69 12.56 3.42
C GLU A 11 18.13 11.38 2.61
N ASN A 12 18.58 10.17 2.92
CA ASN A 12 18.16 8.94 2.24
C ASN A 12 16.72 8.59 2.60
N ILE A 13 16.33 8.77 3.87
CA ILE A 13 14.95 8.57 4.32
C ILE A 13 14.00 9.56 3.65
N ARG A 14 14.43 10.80 3.40
CA ARG A 14 13.61 11.81 2.70
C ARG A 14 13.30 11.38 1.28
N VAL A 15 14.33 10.96 0.55
CA VAL A 15 14.19 10.47 -0.83
C VAL A 15 13.32 9.22 -0.86
N LEU A 16 13.55 8.30 0.08
CA LEU A 16 12.75 7.10 0.22
C LEU A 16 11.28 7.45 0.44
N LEU A 17 10.92 8.26 1.44
CA LEU A 17 9.54 8.67 1.70
C LEU A 17 8.87 9.30 0.47
N PHE A 18 9.58 10.15 -0.26
CA PHE A 18 9.05 10.75 -1.47
C PHE A 18 8.76 9.72 -2.56
N LEU A 19 9.72 8.83 -2.85
CA LEU A 19 9.55 7.75 -3.82
C LEU A 19 8.41 6.81 -3.42
N LEU A 20 8.34 6.44 -2.14
CA LEU A 20 7.26 5.61 -1.59
C LEU A 20 5.89 6.25 -1.81
N GLY A 21 5.78 7.55 -1.55
CA GLY A 21 4.55 8.31 -1.76
C GLY A 21 4.13 8.33 -3.23
N ILE A 22 5.06 8.58 -4.15
CA ILE A 22 4.79 8.54 -5.60
C ILE A 22 4.35 7.15 -6.05
N VAL A 23 5.03 6.10 -5.59
CA VAL A 23 4.69 4.71 -5.94
C VAL A 23 3.28 4.37 -5.47
N LEU A 24 2.92 4.75 -4.24
CA LEU A 24 1.56 4.55 -3.70
C LEU A 24 0.51 5.29 -4.52
N LEU A 25 0.77 6.55 -4.90
CA LEU A 25 -0.13 7.34 -5.74
C LEU A 25 -0.30 6.74 -7.12
N GLY A 26 0.80 6.43 -7.81
CA GLY A 26 0.78 5.83 -9.14
C GLY A 26 0.00 4.51 -9.16
N ARG A 27 0.21 3.66 -8.15
CA ARG A 27 -0.56 2.42 -7.99
C ARG A 27 -2.04 2.68 -7.74
N SER A 28 -2.37 3.63 -6.87
CA SER A 28 -3.76 3.95 -6.54
C SER A 28 -4.51 4.51 -7.75
N LEU A 29 -3.81 5.18 -8.67
CA LEU A 29 -4.38 5.62 -9.95
C LEU A 29 -4.50 4.47 -10.96
N ALA A 30 -3.55 3.53 -10.98
CA ALA A 30 -3.59 2.39 -11.89
C ALA A 30 -4.82 1.48 -11.70
N THR A 31 -5.41 1.44 -10.49
CA THR A 31 -6.64 0.67 -10.22
C THR A 31 -7.89 1.21 -10.94
N THR A 32 -7.81 2.35 -11.61
CA THR A 32 -8.84 2.79 -12.55
C THR A 32 -9.02 1.81 -13.71
N ARG A 33 -7.97 1.04 -14.04
CA ARG A 33 -8.03 -0.06 -15.01
C ARG A 33 -8.45 -1.36 -14.30
N PRO A 34 -9.49 -2.07 -14.77
CA PRO A 34 -10.00 -3.29 -14.12
C PRO A 34 -8.93 -4.36 -13.92
N GLU A 35 -8.08 -4.62 -14.92
CA GLU A 35 -7.00 -5.62 -14.86
C GLU A 35 -6.06 -5.35 -13.67
N TYR A 36 -5.63 -4.10 -13.51
CA TYR A 36 -4.79 -3.69 -12.38
C TYR A 36 -5.54 -3.80 -11.06
N GLY A 37 -6.81 -3.37 -11.00
CA GLY A 37 -7.64 -3.49 -9.79
C GLY A 37 -7.80 -4.93 -9.30
N VAL A 38 -8.02 -5.87 -10.22
CA VAL A 38 -8.13 -7.30 -9.88
C VAL A 38 -6.81 -7.83 -9.32
N THR A 39 -5.68 -7.53 -9.99
CA THR A 39 -4.38 -8.08 -9.59
C THR A 39 -3.91 -7.64 -8.21
N ILE A 40 -4.26 -6.43 -7.74
CA ILE A 40 -3.78 -5.96 -6.42
C ILE A 40 -4.46 -6.66 -5.23
N LEU A 41 -5.62 -7.29 -5.45
CA LEU A 41 -6.33 -8.11 -4.46
C LEU A 41 -6.07 -9.61 -4.65
N THR A 42 -5.40 -10.00 -5.73
CA THR A 42 -5.09 -11.40 -6.01
C THR A 42 -3.83 -11.81 -5.25
N ALA A 43 -3.90 -12.90 -4.50
CA ALA A 43 -2.76 -13.46 -3.75
C ALA A 43 -1.76 -14.24 -4.63
N GLN A 44 -1.79 -14.04 -5.95
CA GLN A 44 -0.84 -14.64 -6.87
C GLN A 44 0.50 -13.90 -6.81
N GLU A 45 1.59 -14.63 -7.00
CA GLU A 45 2.96 -14.10 -7.00
C GLU A 45 3.21 -13.24 -8.24
N GLN A 46 2.66 -12.02 -8.24
CA GLN A 46 2.97 -11.01 -9.23
C GLN A 46 3.89 -9.98 -8.59
N PRO A 47 5.15 -9.85 -9.05
CA PRO A 47 6.06 -8.85 -8.52
C PRO A 47 5.60 -7.42 -8.85
N GLN A 48 6.05 -6.47 -8.05
CA GLN A 48 5.86 -5.04 -8.31
C GLN A 48 6.87 -4.54 -9.35
N ASP A 49 6.39 -4.11 -10.52
CA ASP A 49 7.22 -3.69 -11.65
C ASP A 49 8.24 -2.60 -11.27
N ILE A 50 7.86 -1.68 -10.37
CA ILE A 50 8.72 -0.57 -9.96
C ILE A 50 9.87 -1.00 -9.03
N LEU A 51 9.71 -2.11 -8.30
CA LEU A 51 10.75 -2.64 -7.41
C LEU A 51 11.69 -3.62 -8.13
N MET A 52 11.27 -4.15 -9.29
CA MET A 52 12.15 -4.94 -10.16
C MET A 52 13.36 -4.13 -10.65
N TYR A 53 13.20 -2.81 -10.85
CA TYR A 53 14.32 -1.90 -11.17
C TYR A 53 15.41 -1.85 -10.08
N PHE A 54 15.06 -2.19 -8.84
CA PHE A 54 15.98 -2.24 -7.71
C PHE A 54 16.40 -3.68 -7.34
N HIS A 55 16.05 -4.66 -8.17
CA HIS A 55 16.24 -6.09 -7.88
C HIS A 55 15.61 -6.53 -6.55
N VAL A 56 14.50 -5.90 -6.17
CA VAL A 56 13.72 -6.24 -4.98
C VAL A 56 12.39 -6.80 -5.43
N GLU A 57 12.14 -8.08 -5.16
CA GLU A 57 10.88 -8.74 -5.48
C GLU A 57 9.96 -8.69 -4.26
N VAL A 58 9.02 -7.75 -4.26
CA VAL A 58 7.91 -7.73 -3.30
C VAL A 58 6.62 -8.00 -4.06
N GLN A 59 5.88 -9.01 -3.59
CA GLN A 59 4.60 -9.39 -4.19
C GLN A 59 3.58 -8.24 -4.06
N ARG A 60 2.76 -8.07 -5.11
CA ARG A 60 1.86 -6.92 -5.22
C ARG A 60 0.93 -6.78 -4.01
N TYR A 61 0.30 -7.86 -3.58
CA TYR A 61 -0.64 -7.86 -2.46
C TYR A 61 0.03 -7.57 -1.10
N ILE A 62 1.28 -8.04 -0.87
CA ILE A 62 2.06 -7.69 0.34
C ILE A 62 2.28 -6.18 0.40
N MET A 63 2.65 -5.61 -0.74
CA MET A 63 2.84 -4.17 -0.91
C MET A 63 1.52 -3.39 -0.81
N THR A 64 0.38 -4.00 -1.14
CA THR A 64 -0.95 -3.41 -0.89
C THR A 64 -1.25 -3.38 0.60
N MET A 65 -0.97 -4.48 1.32
CA MET A 65 -1.29 -4.61 2.75
C MET A 65 -0.39 -3.77 3.66
N LEU A 66 0.93 -3.89 3.52
CA LEU A 66 1.87 -3.44 4.56
C LEU A 66 2.42 -2.03 4.34
N TRP A 67 2.36 -1.54 3.11
CA TRP A 67 3.05 -0.30 2.74
C TRP A 67 2.50 0.97 3.40
N PRO A 68 1.19 1.10 3.68
CA PRO A 68 0.70 2.19 4.52
C PRO A 68 1.44 2.26 5.87
N VAL A 69 1.65 1.11 6.50
CA VAL A 69 2.32 1.00 7.81
C VAL A 69 3.79 1.37 7.67
N VAL A 70 4.49 0.82 6.67
CA VAL A 70 5.89 1.16 6.39
C VAL A 70 6.04 2.66 6.15
N PHE A 71 5.14 3.26 5.36
CA PHE A 71 5.16 4.70 5.08
C PHE A 71 4.94 5.53 6.35
N ALA A 72 3.99 5.15 7.21
CA ALA A 72 3.75 5.82 8.49
C ALA A 72 4.94 5.72 9.46
N LEU A 73 5.55 4.53 9.56
CA LEU A 73 6.70 4.27 10.43
C LEU A 73 7.94 5.03 9.98
N LEU A 74 8.27 4.97 8.68
CA LEU A 74 9.41 5.70 8.12
C LEU A 74 9.26 7.21 8.33
N ASN A 75 8.04 7.73 8.22
CA ASN A 75 7.76 9.13 8.47
C ASN A 75 7.85 9.53 9.96
N SER A 76 7.92 8.56 10.86
CA SER A 76 8.03 8.77 12.30
C SER A 76 9.48 8.65 12.81
N LEU A 77 10.44 8.27 11.95
CA LEU A 77 11.83 8.04 12.37
C LEU A 77 12.60 9.32 12.69
N TYR A 78 12.38 10.39 11.93
CA TYR A 78 13.12 11.64 12.07
C TYR A 78 12.18 12.86 12.02
N PRO A 79 12.13 13.70 13.06
CA PRO A 79 11.29 14.90 13.07
C PRO A 79 11.58 15.87 11.91
N LYS A 80 12.84 15.90 11.44
CA LYS A 80 13.30 16.75 10.33
C LYS A 80 12.99 16.20 8.93
N VAL A 81 12.50 14.97 8.85
CA VAL A 81 12.26 14.24 7.60
C VAL A 81 10.86 13.65 7.64
N LYS A 82 9.88 14.56 7.60
CA LYS A 82 8.45 14.24 7.65
C LYS A 82 7.78 14.85 6.43
N VAL A 83 6.91 14.07 5.78
CA VAL A 83 6.01 14.62 4.77
C VAL A 83 4.94 15.47 5.45
N SER A 84 4.36 16.41 4.71
CA SER A 84 3.31 17.25 5.26
C SER A 84 2.05 16.42 5.58
N LYS A 85 1.32 16.84 6.62
CA LYS A 85 0.07 16.18 7.02
C LYS A 85 -0.94 16.04 5.88
N PRO A 86 -1.17 17.08 5.03
CA PRO A 86 -2.03 16.95 3.86
C PRO A 86 -1.53 15.89 2.87
N PHE A 87 -0.23 15.87 2.55
CA PHE A 87 0.33 14.92 1.60
C PHE A 87 0.17 13.47 2.06
N PHE A 88 0.46 13.20 3.34
CA PHE A 88 0.27 11.86 3.91
C PHE A 88 -1.20 11.40 3.82
N TYR A 89 -2.14 12.26 4.22
CA TYR A 89 -3.57 11.93 4.17
C TYR A 89 -4.08 11.75 2.75
N THR A 90 -3.59 12.54 1.79
CA THR A 90 -3.93 12.34 0.37
C THR A 90 -3.47 10.98 -0.12
N ILE A 91 -2.23 10.58 0.19
CA ILE A 91 -1.70 9.27 -0.22
C ILE A 91 -2.52 8.13 0.37
N ILE A 92 -2.74 8.12 1.69
CA ILE A 92 -3.46 7.03 2.35
C ILE A 92 -4.95 7.04 1.98
N GLY A 93 -5.55 8.22 1.83
CA GLY A 93 -6.94 8.36 1.36
C GLY A 93 -7.14 7.81 -0.05
N LEU A 94 -6.26 8.16 -0.99
CA LEU A 94 -6.29 7.60 -2.34
C LEU A 94 -6.06 6.10 -2.35
N HIS A 95 -5.18 5.60 -1.47
CA HIS A 95 -4.99 4.17 -1.32
C HIS A 95 -6.28 3.48 -0.85
N ILE A 96 -6.98 4.01 0.17
CA ILE A 96 -8.27 3.45 0.63
C ILE A 96 -9.29 3.46 -0.50
N ILE A 97 -9.43 4.57 -1.23
CA ILE A 97 -10.35 4.65 -2.39
C ILE A 97 -9.99 3.58 -3.45
N SER A 98 -8.69 3.41 -3.73
CA SER A 98 -8.22 2.41 -4.69
C SER A 98 -8.55 0.98 -4.28
N LEU A 99 -8.56 0.68 -2.97
CA LEU A 99 -8.96 -0.63 -2.44
C LEU A 99 -10.45 -0.90 -2.71
N PHE A 100 -11.31 0.08 -2.50
CA PHE A 100 -12.75 -0.05 -2.78
C PHE A 100 -13.02 -0.22 -4.29
N ILE A 101 -12.37 0.58 -5.13
CA ILE A 101 -12.47 0.45 -6.59
C ILE A 101 -12.01 -0.95 -7.02
N SER A 102 -10.90 -1.43 -6.46
CA SER A 102 -10.37 -2.76 -6.77
C SER A 102 -11.28 -3.88 -6.31
N LEU A 103 -11.95 -3.72 -5.16
CA LEU A 103 -12.95 -4.67 -4.67
C LEU A 103 -14.13 -4.76 -5.64
N ILE A 104 -14.62 -3.60 -6.11
CA ILE A 104 -15.68 -3.52 -7.11
C ILE A 104 -15.25 -4.24 -8.39
N TRP A 105 -14.04 -3.97 -8.91
CA TRP A 105 -13.54 -4.66 -10.08
C TRP A 105 -13.42 -6.17 -9.87
N TYR A 106 -12.88 -6.60 -8.74
CA TYR A 106 -12.70 -8.01 -8.43
C TYR A 106 -14.02 -8.79 -8.47
N PHE A 107 -15.05 -8.29 -7.79
CA PHE A 107 -16.35 -8.99 -7.76
C PHE A 107 -17.16 -8.87 -9.05
N ASN A 108 -16.90 -7.87 -9.90
CA ASN A 108 -17.61 -7.74 -11.19
C ASN A 108 -16.90 -8.42 -12.36
N TYR A 109 -15.57 -8.57 -12.34
CA TYR A 109 -14.80 -9.09 -13.49
C TYR A 109 -14.33 -10.55 -13.31
N VAL A 110 -14.06 -11.00 -12.08
CA VAL A 110 -13.58 -12.37 -11.86
C VAL A 110 -14.65 -13.43 -12.13
N PRO A 111 -15.93 -13.27 -11.69
CA PRO A 111 -16.97 -14.26 -11.97
C PRO A 111 -17.28 -14.40 -13.47
N ASN A 112 -17.34 -13.29 -14.19
CA ASN A 112 -17.70 -13.26 -15.63
C ASN A 112 -16.65 -13.91 -16.54
N ASN A 113 -15.42 -14.09 -16.06
CA ASN A 113 -14.34 -14.73 -16.83
C ASN A 113 -14.18 -16.24 -16.54
N GLN A 114 -14.99 -16.81 -15.63
CA GLN A 114 -14.85 -18.19 -15.14
C GLN A 114 -16.12 -19.05 -15.29
N GLU A 115 -17.16 -18.55 -15.97
CA GLU A 115 -18.38 -19.31 -16.28
C GLU A 115 -18.08 -20.47 -17.24
N GLY A 116 -17.74 -21.66 -16.71
CA GLY A 116 -17.45 -22.82 -17.58
C GLY A 116 -17.35 -24.22 -16.97
N ALA A 117 -17.15 -24.42 -15.65
CA ALA A 117 -17.12 -25.79 -15.10
C ALA A 117 -17.41 -25.83 -13.59
N SER A 118 -18.23 -26.78 -13.14
CA SER A 118 -18.66 -26.95 -11.73
C SER A 118 -17.53 -27.23 -10.73
N HIS A 119 -16.35 -27.64 -11.20
CA HIS A 119 -15.13 -27.71 -10.37
C HIS A 119 -14.48 -26.34 -10.08
N LEU A 120 -14.98 -25.24 -10.66
CA LEU A 120 -14.50 -23.87 -10.41
C LEU A 120 -15.15 -23.19 -9.20
N GLU A 121 -16.31 -23.63 -8.70
CA GLU A 121 -17.01 -22.90 -7.63
C GLU A 121 -16.21 -22.85 -6.32
N GLN A 122 -15.57 -23.96 -5.93
CA GLN A 122 -14.68 -23.98 -4.76
C GLN A 122 -13.41 -23.14 -4.98
N GLY A 123 -12.86 -23.13 -6.20
CA GLY A 123 -11.72 -22.30 -6.56
C GLY A 123 -12.06 -20.81 -6.49
N LEU A 124 -13.24 -20.44 -7.00
CA LEU A 124 -13.74 -19.07 -7.04
C LEU A 124 -14.07 -18.57 -5.62
N ALA A 125 -14.67 -19.40 -4.77
CA ALA A 125 -14.89 -19.09 -3.36
C ALA A 125 -13.57 -18.86 -2.60
N HIS A 126 -12.55 -19.69 -2.83
CA HIS A 126 -11.23 -19.51 -2.23
C HIS A 126 -10.52 -18.22 -2.69
N MET A 127 -10.64 -17.90 -3.99
CA MET A 127 -10.12 -16.67 -4.57
C MET A 127 -10.83 -15.43 -3.99
N GLN A 128 -12.15 -15.45 -3.87
CA GLN A 128 -12.93 -14.37 -3.25
C GLN A 128 -12.59 -14.18 -1.78
N PHE A 129 -12.43 -15.27 -1.03
CA PHE A 129 -12.01 -15.23 0.37
C PHE A 129 -10.62 -14.60 0.52
N SER A 130 -9.66 -15.02 -0.30
CA SER A 130 -8.30 -14.47 -0.29
C SER A 130 -8.28 -12.97 -0.60
N ALA A 131 -9.02 -12.53 -1.63
CA ALA A 131 -9.13 -11.11 -1.96
C ALA A 131 -9.79 -10.30 -0.84
N THR A 132 -10.78 -10.88 -0.16
CA THR A 132 -11.42 -10.26 1.01
C THR A 132 -10.43 -10.08 2.16
N ILE A 133 -9.58 -11.08 2.43
CA ILE A 133 -8.51 -10.94 3.43
C ILE A 133 -7.54 -9.82 3.05
N VAL A 134 -7.04 -9.80 1.80
CA VAL A 134 -6.11 -8.76 1.33
C VAL A 134 -6.75 -7.39 1.50
N PHE A 135 -8.02 -7.23 1.12
CA PHE A 135 -8.77 -5.98 1.28
C PHE A 135 -8.88 -5.57 2.76
N ILE A 136 -9.31 -6.47 3.64
CA ILE A 136 -9.50 -6.18 5.08
C ILE A 136 -8.17 -5.80 5.73
N VAL A 137 -7.12 -6.58 5.52
CA VAL A 137 -5.79 -6.33 6.10
C VAL A 137 -5.23 -4.99 5.59
N SER A 138 -5.39 -4.69 4.30
CA SER A 138 -4.96 -3.42 3.72
C SER A 138 -5.73 -2.24 4.30
N LEU A 139 -7.05 -2.39 4.49
CA LEU A 139 -7.89 -1.34 5.08
C LEU A 139 -7.52 -1.08 6.53
N ILE A 140 -7.35 -2.13 7.35
CA ILE A 140 -6.91 -2.01 8.75
C ILE A 140 -5.55 -1.33 8.82
N SER A 141 -4.62 -1.74 7.96
CA SER A 141 -3.28 -1.17 7.89
C SER A 141 -3.29 0.31 7.50
N ALA A 142 -4.14 0.71 6.55
CA ALA A 142 -4.33 2.10 6.16
C ALA A 142 -4.93 2.95 7.29
N VAL A 143 -5.98 2.45 7.96
CA VAL A 143 -6.61 3.14 9.11
C VAL A 143 -5.62 3.27 10.27
N PHE A 144 -4.89 2.20 10.60
CA PHE A 144 -3.83 2.24 11.60
C PHE A 144 -2.79 3.32 11.26
N SER A 145 -2.37 3.38 10.00
CA SER A 145 -1.39 4.36 9.51
C SER A 145 -1.87 5.80 9.66
N LEU A 146 -3.16 6.07 9.39
CA LEU A 146 -3.77 7.39 9.63
C LEU A 146 -3.75 7.78 11.11
N ILE A 147 -4.15 6.85 11.99
CA ILE A 147 -4.18 7.06 13.44
C ILE A 147 -2.76 7.26 13.98
N TRP A 148 -1.84 6.38 13.61
CA TRP A 148 -0.43 6.43 14.00
C TRP A 148 0.19 7.77 13.61
N PHE A 149 0.07 8.14 12.33
CA PHE A 149 0.62 9.39 11.83
C PHE A 149 -0.02 10.62 12.49
N SER A 150 -1.33 10.61 12.72
CA SER A 150 -2.00 11.71 13.43
C SER A 150 -1.49 11.89 14.86
N LYS A 151 -1.27 10.78 15.59
CA LYS A 151 -0.74 10.83 16.97
C LYS A 151 0.74 11.21 16.99
N GLY A 152 1.56 10.61 16.13
CA GLY A 152 2.98 10.94 16.00
C GLY A 152 3.19 12.40 15.63
N TRP A 153 2.41 12.94 14.69
CA TRP A 153 2.51 14.35 14.29
C TRP A 153 2.27 15.34 15.43
N VAL A 154 1.41 15.02 16.39
CA VAL A 154 1.16 15.87 17.57
C VAL A 154 2.35 15.85 18.53
N ILE A 155 2.95 14.67 18.75
CA ILE A 155 4.08 14.49 19.65
C ILE A 155 5.33 15.20 19.11
N PHE A 156 5.60 15.13 17.80
CA PHE A 156 6.79 15.77 17.22
C PHE A 156 6.65 17.27 16.95
N LYS A 157 5.46 17.86 17.17
CA LYS A 157 5.26 19.31 17.09
C LYS A 157 5.73 20.04 18.34
N SER A 158 5.86 19.35 19.48
CA SER A 158 6.34 19.94 20.73
C SER A 158 7.86 20.16 20.76
N ASP A 159 8.61 19.49 19.88
CA ASP A 159 10.06 19.68 19.76
C ASP A 159 10.44 20.87 18.84
N GLU A 160 9.44 21.57 18.27
CA GLU A 160 9.59 22.77 17.45
C GLU A 160 9.22 24.06 18.23
N SER A 161 9.35 24.06 19.56
CA SER A 161 9.42 25.32 20.32
C SER A 161 10.69 26.09 19.93
N PRO A 162 10.59 27.41 19.69
CA PRO A 162 11.72 28.27 19.34
C PRO A 162 12.80 28.31 20.43
#